data_AF-A0A453LY02-F1
#
_entry.id   AF-A0A453LY02-F1
#
_cell.length_a   1.000
_cell.length_b   1.000
_cell.length_c   1.000
_cell.angle_alpha   90.00
_cell.angle_beta   90.00
_cell.angle_gamma   90.00
#
_symmetry.space_group_name_H-M   'P 1'
#
loop_
_entity.id
_entity.type
_entity.pdbx_description
1 polymer ?
#
loop_
_entity_poly.entity_id
_entity_poly.type
_entity_poly.pdbx_seq_one_letter_code
_entity_poly.pdbx_strand_id
1 'polypeptide(L)'
;FKSGVDVFTALSGGVGALYGPLHGGANEAVLKMLNEIGAVENIPDFIEGVKNRKRKMSGFGHRVYKNYDPRAKVIRKLAEEVFSIVGRDPLIEVAVALEKAALSDEYFIKRKLYPNVDFYSGLIYRAMGFPTEFFPVLFAIPRMAGWLAHWKESLDDPDNKIMRPQQVYTGVWLRHYTPVRERVASNQGEELGQIATSNATRRRRAGSSL
;
A
#
# COMPACT_ATOMS: atom_id res chain seq x y z
N PHE A 1 -6.73 -3.43 -18.95
CA PHE A 1 -7.10 -2.29 -19.83
C PHE A 1 -6.82 -2.72 -21.27
N LYS A 2 -7.84 -2.97 -22.10
CA LYS A 2 -7.66 -3.36 -23.50
C LYS A 2 -7.73 -2.12 -24.40
N SER A 3 -6.70 -1.28 -24.33
CA SER A 3 -6.49 -0.17 -25.27
C SER A 3 -5.68 -0.57 -26.50
N GLY A 4 -5.17 -1.81 -26.55
CA GLY A 4 -4.33 -2.31 -27.64
C GLY A 4 -2.85 -1.93 -27.54
N VAL A 5 -2.39 -1.48 -26.37
CA VAL A 5 -0.97 -1.18 -26.13
C VAL A 5 -0.11 -2.45 -26.11
N ASP A 6 1.16 -2.30 -26.49
CA ASP A 6 2.14 -3.37 -26.44
C ASP A 6 2.43 -3.82 -24.99
N VAL A 7 3.08 -4.98 -24.87
CA VAL A 7 3.36 -5.61 -23.58
C VAL A 7 4.28 -4.75 -22.69
N PHE A 8 5.29 -4.08 -23.25
CA PHE A 8 6.24 -3.29 -22.45
C PHE A 8 5.56 -2.07 -21.87
N THR A 9 4.71 -1.40 -22.64
CA THR A 9 3.89 -0.28 -22.17
C THR A 9 2.90 -0.74 -21.08
N ALA A 10 2.22 -1.86 -21.28
CA ALA A 10 1.28 -2.41 -20.30
C ALA A 10 1.97 -2.74 -18.95
N LEU A 11 3.12 -3.41 -19.01
CA LEU A 11 3.90 -3.77 -17.82
C LEU A 11 4.47 -2.54 -17.12
N SER A 12 4.92 -1.53 -17.87
CA SER A 12 5.39 -0.25 -17.31
C SER A 12 4.28 0.45 -16.51
N GLY A 13 3.04 0.43 -17.02
CA GLY A 13 1.87 0.90 -16.27
C GLY A 13 1.62 0.10 -14.99
N GLY A 14 1.80 -1.22 -15.03
CA GLY A 14 1.74 -2.11 -13.86
C GLY A 14 2.78 -1.76 -12.79
N VAL A 15 4.03 -1.52 -13.20
CA VAL A 15 5.12 -1.06 -12.32
C VAL A 15 4.78 0.29 -11.70
N GLY A 16 4.30 1.25 -12.50
CA GLY A 16 3.90 2.57 -11.99
C GLY A 16 2.78 2.49 -10.95
N ALA A 17 1.79 1.62 -11.17
CA ALA A 17 0.72 1.37 -10.20
C ALA A 17 1.22 0.66 -8.93
N LEU A 18 2.19 -0.25 -9.06
CA LEU A 18 2.81 -0.94 -7.93
C LEU A 18 3.67 -0.02 -7.09
N TYR A 19 4.46 0.87 -7.68
CA TYR A 19 5.39 1.74 -6.97
C TYR A 19 4.71 2.66 -5.93
N GLY A 20 3.42 2.95 -6.10
CA GLY A 20 2.68 3.81 -5.18
C GLY A 20 2.76 3.35 -3.71
N PRO A 21 2.81 4.28 -2.73
CA PRO A 21 2.99 3.96 -1.31
C PRO A 21 1.82 3.18 -0.70
N LEU A 22 0.67 3.17 -1.36
CA LEU A 22 -0.50 2.38 -0.96
C LEU A 22 -0.50 0.96 -1.53
N HIS A 23 0.53 0.59 -2.31
CA HIS A 23 0.70 -0.74 -2.87
C HIS A 23 2.09 -1.31 -2.53
N GLY A 24 3.09 -1.14 -3.39
CA GLY A 24 4.42 -1.76 -3.26
C GLY A 24 5.35 -1.10 -2.24
N GLY A 25 4.94 0.02 -1.63
CA GLY A 25 5.67 0.65 -0.52
C GLY A 25 5.31 0.08 0.87
N ALA A 26 4.41 -0.91 0.96
CA ALA A 26 3.92 -1.42 2.24
C ALA A 26 5.03 -2.08 3.09
N ASN A 27 5.91 -2.83 2.46
CA ASN A 27 7.03 -3.54 3.09
C ASN A 27 8.15 -2.58 3.56
N GLU A 28 8.41 -1.48 2.84
CA GLU A 28 9.27 -0.40 3.34
C GLU A 28 8.63 0.27 4.57
N ALA A 29 7.31 0.53 4.53
CA ALA A 29 6.58 1.13 5.64
C ALA A 29 6.56 0.23 6.89
N VAL A 30 6.62 -1.09 6.74
CA VAL A 30 6.80 -2.02 7.86
C VAL A 30 8.16 -1.83 8.51
N LEU A 31 9.25 -1.76 7.75
CA LEU A 31 10.56 -1.53 8.35
C LEU A 31 10.64 -0.17 9.05
N LYS A 32 10.08 0.89 8.48
CA LYS A 32 10.03 2.21 9.15
C LYS A 32 9.27 2.14 10.47
N MET A 33 8.13 1.46 10.48
CA MET A 33 7.34 1.23 11.69
C MET A 33 8.11 0.45 12.75
N LEU A 34 8.78 -0.64 12.37
CA LEU A 34 9.57 -1.45 13.31
C LEU A 34 10.76 -0.67 13.87
N ASN A 35 11.44 0.14 13.06
CA ASN A 35 12.51 1.03 13.53
C ASN A 35 11.99 2.13 14.46
N GLU A 36 10.80 2.70 14.21
CA GLU A 36 10.17 3.68 15.11
C GLU A 36 9.84 3.05 16.48
N ILE A 37 9.40 1.80 16.49
CA ILE A 37 9.17 1.05 17.74
C ILE A 37 10.50 0.81 18.46
N GLY A 38 11.53 0.39 17.71
CA GLY A 38 12.91 0.22 18.18
C GLY A 38 13.12 -1.02 19.07
N ALA A 39 12.33 -1.16 20.14
CA ALA A 39 12.47 -2.22 21.13
C ALA A 39 11.11 -2.79 21.58
N VAL A 40 11.13 -4.01 22.13
CA VAL A 40 9.92 -4.77 22.49
C VAL A 40 9.09 -4.06 23.56
N GLU A 41 9.75 -3.32 24.45
CA GLU A 41 9.15 -2.59 25.57
C GLU A 41 8.24 -1.44 25.09
N ASN A 42 8.47 -0.92 23.87
CA ASN A 42 7.70 0.18 23.29
C ASN A 42 6.44 -0.29 22.54
N ILE A 43 6.23 -1.60 22.40
CA ILE A 43 5.09 -2.19 21.68
C ILE A 43 3.73 -1.80 22.30
N PRO A 44 3.53 -1.84 23.63
CA PRO A 44 2.26 -1.44 24.25
C PRO A 44 1.85 -0.01 23.87
N ASP A 45 2.79 0.94 23.95
CA ASP A 45 2.57 2.34 23.58
C ASP A 45 2.27 2.51 22.09
N PHE A 46 2.97 1.74 21.24
CA PHE A 46 2.69 1.71 19.81
C PHE A 46 1.26 1.20 19.51
N ILE A 47 0.86 0.09 20.11
CA ILE A 47 -0.48 -0.48 19.96
C ILE A 47 -1.54 0.52 20.42
N GLU A 48 -1.35 1.19 21.55
CA GLU A 48 -2.25 2.24 22.04
C GLU A 48 -2.34 3.42 21.05
N GLY A 49 -1.22 3.83 20.47
CA GLY A 49 -1.18 4.83 19.40
C GLY A 49 -1.96 4.42 18.15
N VAL A 50 -1.91 3.15 17.75
CA VAL A 50 -2.69 2.61 16.63
C VAL A 50 -4.18 2.61 16.94
N LYS A 51 -4.58 2.17 18.14
CA LYS A 51 -5.98 2.15 18.58
C LYS A 51 -6.59 3.56 18.57
N ASN A 52 -5.80 4.55 19.00
CA ASN A 52 -6.15 5.97 19.02
C ASN A 52 -5.95 6.70 17.69
N ARG A 53 -5.62 5.96 16.61
CA ARG A 53 -5.40 6.50 15.24
C ARG A 53 -4.29 7.54 15.12
N LYS A 54 -3.35 7.58 16.08
CA LYS A 54 -2.14 8.41 16.04
C LYS A 54 -1.03 7.75 15.22
N ARG A 55 -1.04 6.42 15.14
CA ARG A 55 -0.07 5.60 14.38
C ARG A 55 -0.77 4.65 13.42
N LYS A 56 -0.05 4.17 12.39
CA LYS A 56 -0.53 3.19 11.43
C LYS A 56 0.18 1.86 11.63
N MET A 57 -0.59 0.76 11.66
CA MET A 57 -0.05 -0.60 11.65
C MET A 57 0.17 -1.06 10.20
N SER A 58 1.39 -0.87 9.69
CA SER A 58 1.80 -1.36 8.37
C SER A 58 1.95 -2.89 8.37
N GLY A 59 1.66 -3.55 7.26
CA GLY A 59 1.74 -5.01 7.15
C GLY A 59 0.59 -5.79 7.81
N PHE A 60 -0.45 -5.11 8.30
CA PHE A 60 -1.65 -5.74 8.88
C PHE A 60 -2.91 -5.45 8.08
N GLY A 61 -3.78 -6.45 8.03
CA GLY A 61 -5.05 -6.41 7.31
C GLY A 61 -4.87 -6.63 5.81
N HIS A 62 -5.97 -7.07 5.18
CA HIS A 62 -6.01 -7.31 3.74
C HIS A 62 -7.41 -7.01 3.19
N ARG A 63 -7.47 -6.52 1.95
CA ARG A 63 -8.76 -6.23 1.30
C ARG A 63 -9.58 -7.51 1.10
N VAL A 64 -8.90 -8.57 0.62
CA VAL A 64 -9.46 -9.90 0.35
C VAL A 64 -9.48 -10.80 1.61
N TYR A 65 -8.33 -11.11 2.20
CA TYR A 65 -8.26 -11.98 3.38
C TYR A 65 -8.85 -11.32 4.63
N LYS A 66 -9.88 -11.96 5.19
CA LYS A 66 -10.47 -11.62 6.51
C LYS A 66 -9.98 -12.55 7.62
N ASN A 67 -9.17 -13.53 7.26
CA ASN A 67 -8.46 -14.42 8.16
C ASN A 67 -6.96 -14.28 7.83
N TYR A 68 -6.11 -15.05 8.51
CA TYR A 68 -4.67 -15.03 8.28
C TYR A 68 -4.32 -15.23 6.79
N ASP A 69 -3.41 -14.41 6.25
CA ASP A 69 -2.97 -14.51 4.86
C ASP A 69 -2.17 -15.79 4.66
N PRO A 70 -2.57 -16.70 3.75
CA PRO A 70 -1.86 -17.97 3.56
C PRO A 70 -0.40 -17.76 3.11
N ARG A 71 -0.11 -16.65 2.43
CA ARG A 71 1.25 -16.30 2.00
C ARG A 71 2.10 -15.83 3.17
N ALA A 72 1.49 -15.12 4.14
CA ALA A 72 2.20 -14.68 5.34
C ALA A 72 2.71 -15.86 6.16
N LYS A 73 1.97 -16.98 6.19
CA LYS A 73 2.41 -18.22 6.86
C LYS A 73 3.66 -18.81 6.22
N VAL A 74 3.70 -18.86 4.89
CA VAL A 74 4.88 -19.35 4.14
C VAL A 74 6.07 -18.41 4.31
N ILE A 75 5.82 -17.10 4.16
CA ILE A 75 6.86 -16.08 4.33
C ILE A 75 7.42 -16.08 5.75
N ARG A 76 6.61 -16.30 6.79
CA ARG A 76 7.11 -16.39 8.16
C ARG A 76 8.10 -17.54 8.33
N LYS A 77 7.78 -18.72 7.80
CA LYS A 77 8.70 -19.88 7.80
C LYS A 77 9.99 -19.56 7.06
N LEU A 78 9.89 -18.94 5.89
CA LEU A 78 11.05 -18.51 5.10
C LEU A 78 11.90 -17.48 5.87
N ALA A 79 11.27 -16.57 6.60
CA ALA A 79 11.96 -15.60 7.44
C ALA A 79 12.79 -16.32 8.52
N GLU A 80 12.18 -17.25 9.25
CA GLU A 80 12.87 -18.08 10.26
C GLU A 80 14.09 -18.83 9.66
N GLU A 81 13.93 -19.43 8.47
CA GLU A 81 15.00 -20.11 7.74
C GLU A 81 16.14 -19.15 7.35
N VAL A 82 15.81 -18.01 6.73
CA VAL A 82 16.81 -17.00 6.32
C VAL A 82 17.60 -16.50 7.52
N PHE A 83 16.93 -16.16 8.62
CA PHE A 83 17.57 -15.63 9.83
C PHE A 83 18.47 -16.65 10.53
N SER A 84 18.18 -17.94 10.40
CA SER A 84 19.07 -18.99 10.91
C SER A 84 20.41 -19.03 10.18
N ILE A 85 20.46 -18.57 8.92
CA ILE A 85 21.65 -18.58 8.07
C ILE A 85 22.44 -17.27 8.20
N VAL A 86 21.75 -16.13 8.10
CA VAL A 86 22.40 -14.80 8.03
C VAL A 86 22.59 -14.13 9.38
N GLY A 87 22.01 -14.69 10.45
CA GLY A 87 21.96 -14.12 11.79
C GLY A 87 20.67 -13.33 12.07
N ARG A 88 20.41 -13.06 13.35
CA ARG A 88 19.20 -12.35 13.80
C ARG A 88 19.41 -10.84 13.83
N ASP A 89 18.60 -10.12 13.05
CA ASP A 89 18.37 -8.68 13.17
C ASP A 89 17.48 -8.38 14.39
N PRO A 90 17.85 -7.43 15.28
CA PRO A 90 17.01 -7.00 16.40
C PRO A 90 15.56 -6.62 16.03
N LEU A 91 15.34 -6.12 14.82
CA LEU A 91 13.99 -5.78 14.33
C LEU A 91 13.07 -7.00 14.20
N ILE A 92 13.63 -8.20 14.09
CA ILE A 92 12.85 -9.44 14.01
C ILE A 92 12.20 -9.73 15.36
N GLU A 93 12.92 -9.52 16.46
CA GLU A 93 12.39 -9.73 17.82
C GLU A 93 11.22 -8.78 18.07
N VAL A 94 11.37 -7.52 17.66
CA VAL A 94 10.29 -6.53 17.68
C VAL A 94 9.12 -6.96 16.81
N ALA A 95 9.36 -7.45 15.59
CA ALA A 95 8.30 -7.87 14.67
C ALA A 95 7.51 -9.07 15.20
N VAL A 96 8.18 -10.09 15.73
CA VAL A 96 7.55 -11.28 16.31
C VAL A 96 6.76 -10.92 17.58
N ALA A 97 7.32 -10.08 18.44
CA ALA A 97 6.62 -9.60 19.63
C ALA A 97 5.41 -8.74 19.27
N LEU A 98 5.53 -7.87 18.25
CA LEU A 98 4.44 -7.03 17.75
C LEU A 98 3.32 -7.89 17.13
N GLU A 99 3.66 -8.92 16.35
CA GLU A 99 2.69 -9.88 15.82
C GLU A 99 1.92 -10.54 16.98
N LYS A 100 2.64 -11.09 17.96
CA LYS A 100 2.03 -11.78 19.10
C LYS A 100 1.10 -10.85 19.90
N ALA A 101 1.56 -9.62 20.17
CA ALA A 101 0.78 -8.63 20.90
C ALA A 101 -0.48 -8.22 20.11
N ALA A 102 -0.36 -7.93 18.81
CA ALA A 102 -1.49 -7.58 17.97
C ALA A 102 -2.50 -8.73 17.83
N LEU A 103 -2.05 -9.98 17.68
CA LEU A 103 -2.93 -11.15 17.59
C LEU A 103 -3.66 -11.47 18.90
N SER A 104 -3.17 -10.97 20.03
CA SER A 104 -3.79 -11.14 21.35
C SER A 104 -4.69 -9.95 21.75
N ASP A 105 -4.61 -8.82 21.05
CA ASP A 105 -5.35 -7.60 21.38
C ASP A 105 -6.75 -7.59 20.73
N GLU A 106 -7.78 -7.36 21.55
CA GLU A 106 -9.19 -7.42 21.16
C GLU A 106 -9.53 -6.45 20.01
N TYR A 107 -8.85 -5.30 19.91
CA TYR A 107 -9.05 -4.32 18.84
C TYR A 107 -8.77 -4.92 17.47
N PHE A 108 -7.67 -5.67 17.35
CA PHE A 108 -7.20 -6.26 16.10
C PHE A 108 -8.00 -7.52 15.76
N ILE A 109 -8.32 -8.34 16.75
CA ILE A 109 -9.18 -9.53 16.60
C ILE A 109 -10.56 -9.13 16.06
N LYS A 110 -11.24 -8.17 16.72
CA LYS A 110 -12.57 -7.70 16.29
C LYS A 110 -12.56 -7.13 14.88
N ARG A 111 -11.47 -6.46 14.48
CA ARG A 111 -11.31 -5.87 13.14
C ARG A 111 -10.72 -6.83 12.11
N LYS A 112 -10.39 -8.06 12.50
CA LYS A 112 -9.78 -9.09 11.65
C LYS A 112 -8.50 -8.59 10.97
N LEU A 113 -7.68 -7.87 11.73
CA LEU A 113 -6.40 -7.34 11.27
C LEU A 113 -5.32 -8.38 11.56
N TYR A 114 -4.92 -9.11 10.53
CA TYR A 114 -3.87 -10.12 10.60
C TYR A 114 -2.64 -9.68 9.78
N PRO A 115 -1.44 -10.17 10.09
CA PRO A 115 -0.27 -9.97 9.25
C PRO A 115 -0.55 -10.40 7.80
N ASN A 116 -0.11 -9.58 6.86
CA ASN A 116 -0.12 -9.89 5.44
C ASN A 116 1.29 -10.26 4.96
N VAL A 117 1.41 -10.63 3.68
CA VAL A 117 2.68 -11.03 3.06
C VAL A 117 3.80 -9.98 3.24
N ASP A 118 3.45 -8.70 3.31
CA ASP A 118 4.42 -7.61 3.35
C ASP A 118 5.10 -7.48 4.72
N PHE A 119 4.45 -7.94 5.81
CA PHE A 119 4.93 -7.79 7.19
C PHE A 119 6.31 -8.43 7.42
N TYR A 120 6.53 -9.62 6.87
CA TYR A 120 7.80 -10.33 7.01
C TYR A 120 8.72 -10.18 5.79
N SER A 121 8.17 -9.85 4.61
CA SER A 121 8.96 -9.77 3.36
C SER A 121 10.09 -8.74 3.43
N GLY A 122 9.86 -7.57 4.03
CA GLY A 122 10.87 -6.52 4.14
C GLY A 122 12.04 -6.91 5.04
N LEU A 123 11.76 -7.67 6.12
CA LEU A 123 12.79 -8.19 7.01
C LEU A 123 13.66 -9.24 6.30
N ILE A 124 13.07 -10.09 5.46
CA ILE A 124 13.82 -11.06 4.64
C ILE A 124 14.76 -10.32 3.69
N TYR A 125 14.25 -9.36 2.90
CA TYR A 125 15.09 -8.62 1.95
C TYR A 125 16.21 -7.85 2.62
N ARG A 126 15.94 -7.24 3.77
CA ARG A 126 16.96 -6.57 4.59
C ARG A 126 18.02 -7.55 5.07
N ALA A 127 17.63 -8.72 5.58
CA ALA A 127 18.55 -9.74 6.05
C ALA A 127 19.42 -10.33 4.92
N MET A 128 18.91 -10.31 3.67
CA MET A 128 19.68 -10.63 2.47
C MET A 128 20.60 -9.50 1.99
N GLY A 129 20.59 -8.33 2.64
CA GLY A 129 21.46 -7.18 2.31
C GLY A 129 20.90 -6.25 1.24
N PHE A 130 19.63 -6.37 0.84
CA PHE A 130 19.04 -5.44 -0.12
C PHE A 130 18.73 -4.09 0.53
N PRO A 131 19.07 -2.96 -0.12
CA PRO A 131 18.60 -1.64 0.28
C PRO A 131 17.07 -1.55 0.22
N THR A 132 16.46 -0.76 1.09
CA THR A 132 14.99 -0.65 1.19
C THR A 132 14.34 -0.12 -0.08
N GLU A 133 15.06 0.70 -0.84
CA GLU A 133 14.66 1.28 -2.12
C GLU A 133 14.44 0.21 -3.20
N PHE A 134 15.05 -0.97 -3.05
CA PHE A 134 14.91 -2.09 -3.98
C PHE A 134 13.68 -2.96 -3.70
N PHE A 135 12.99 -2.80 -2.58
CA PHE A 135 11.90 -3.71 -2.21
C PHE A 135 10.74 -3.72 -3.21
N PRO A 136 10.27 -2.56 -3.73
CA PRO A 136 9.24 -2.55 -4.77
C PRO A 136 9.71 -3.26 -6.05
N VAL A 137 11.01 -3.19 -6.38
CA VAL A 137 11.60 -3.86 -7.55
C VAL A 137 11.62 -5.37 -7.34
N LEU A 138 12.08 -5.83 -6.18
CA LEU A 138 12.08 -7.25 -5.81
C LEU A 138 10.66 -7.84 -5.76
N PHE A 139 9.66 -7.02 -5.47
CA PHE A 139 8.25 -7.40 -5.57
C PHE A 139 7.74 -7.41 -7.02
N ALA A 140 8.19 -6.46 -7.84
CA ALA A 140 7.78 -6.32 -9.23
C ALA A 140 8.25 -7.49 -10.11
N ILE A 141 9.49 -7.96 -9.93
CA ILE A 141 10.09 -9.05 -10.72
C ILE A 141 9.20 -10.31 -10.76
N PRO A 142 8.86 -10.95 -9.63
CA PRO A 142 7.98 -12.12 -9.65
C PRO A 142 6.55 -11.77 -10.07
N ARG A 143 6.13 -10.50 -9.89
CA ARG A 143 4.80 -10.04 -10.32
C ARG A 143 4.67 -9.97 -11.84
N MET A 144 5.76 -9.82 -12.58
CA MET A 144 5.76 -9.80 -14.06
C MET A 144 5.09 -11.04 -14.65
N ALA A 145 5.33 -12.22 -14.08
CA ALA A 145 4.70 -13.46 -14.54
C ALA A 145 3.16 -13.38 -14.48
N GLY A 146 2.62 -12.88 -13.37
CA GLY A 146 1.18 -12.68 -13.21
C GLY A 146 0.61 -11.58 -14.10
N TRP A 147 1.33 -10.46 -14.27
CA TRP A 147 0.92 -9.39 -15.18
C TRP A 147 0.91 -9.84 -16.64
N LEU A 148 1.91 -10.60 -17.07
CA LEU A 148 1.98 -11.20 -18.41
C LEU A 148 0.82 -12.18 -18.64
N ALA A 149 0.54 -13.04 -17.65
CA ALA A 149 -0.58 -13.98 -17.73
C ALA A 149 -1.91 -13.23 -17.92
N HIS A 150 -2.20 -12.23 -17.08
CA HIS A 150 -3.42 -11.42 -17.21
C HIS A 150 -3.46 -10.57 -18.48
N TRP A 151 -2.33 -10.05 -18.94
CA TRP A 151 -2.27 -9.33 -20.21
C TRP A 151 -2.61 -10.25 -21.38
N LYS A 152 -2.00 -11.44 -21.43
CA LYS A 152 -2.29 -12.45 -22.45
C LYS A 152 -3.74 -12.92 -22.40
N GLU A 153 -4.24 -13.27 -21.22
CA GLU A 153 -5.66 -13.62 -21.00
C GLU A 153 -6.58 -12.52 -21.53
N SER A 154 -6.26 -11.25 -21.27
CA SER A 154 -7.06 -10.12 -21.76
C SER A 154 -7.05 -9.96 -23.29
N LEU A 155 -6.01 -10.43 -23.98
CA LEU A 155 -5.95 -10.42 -25.44
C LEU A 155 -6.72 -11.60 -26.03
N ASP A 156 -6.57 -12.78 -25.44
CA ASP A 156 -7.16 -14.04 -25.91
C ASP A 156 -8.67 -14.13 -25.59
N ASP A 157 -9.16 -13.38 -24.59
CA ASP A 157 -10.58 -13.32 -24.23
C ASP A 157 -11.42 -12.64 -25.34
N PRO A 158 -12.31 -13.39 -26.04
CA PRO A 158 -13.15 -12.86 -27.11
C PRO A 158 -14.22 -11.89 -26.61
N ASP A 159 -14.62 -11.99 -25.34
CA ASP A 159 -15.64 -11.15 -24.73
C ASP A 159 -15.07 -9.85 -24.16
N ASN A 160 -13.73 -9.75 -24.05
CA ASN A 160 -13.08 -8.60 -23.45
C ASN A 160 -13.17 -7.35 -24.34
N LYS A 161 -13.75 -6.27 -23.78
CA LYS A 161 -14.00 -4.98 -24.44
C LYS A 161 -13.06 -3.89 -23.93
N ILE A 162 -12.94 -2.81 -24.70
CA ILE A 162 -12.21 -1.61 -24.26
C ILE A 162 -12.85 -1.03 -22.99
N MET A 163 -12.03 -0.82 -21.95
CA MET A 163 -12.47 -0.25 -20.67
C MET A 163 -12.69 1.26 -20.83
N ARG A 164 -13.95 1.71 -20.77
CA ARG A 164 -14.35 3.13 -20.85
C ARG A 164 -15.27 3.48 -19.67
N PRO A 165 -14.70 3.75 -18.48
CA PRO A 165 -15.52 4.10 -17.32
C PRO A 165 -16.28 5.40 -17.56
N GLN A 166 -17.48 5.50 -17.02
CA GLN A 166 -18.25 6.74 -16.97
C GLN A 166 -17.91 7.54 -15.71
N GLN A 167 -18.30 8.82 -15.70
CA GLN A 167 -18.18 9.70 -14.55
C GLN A 167 -19.52 10.36 -14.26
N VAL A 168 -19.80 10.62 -12.97
CA VAL A 168 -20.93 11.46 -12.56
C VAL A 168 -20.45 12.91 -12.57
N TYR A 169 -21.02 13.73 -13.46
CA TYR A 169 -20.66 15.14 -13.56
C TYR A 169 -21.35 15.95 -12.44
N THR A 170 -20.55 16.54 -11.56
CA THR A 170 -21.02 17.45 -10.49
C THR A 170 -20.40 18.85 -10.62
N GLY A 171 -19.91 19.20 -11.80
CA GLY A 171 -19.29 20.49 -12.08
C GLY A 171 -20.32 21.58 -12.38
N VAL A 172 -19.82 22.76 -12.77
CA VAL A 172 -20.66 23.90 -13.18
C VAL A 172 -21.34 23.59 -14.52
N TRP A 173 -22.63 23.89 -14.64
CA TRP A 173 -23.37 23.76 -15.90
C TRP A 173 -22.79 24.64 -17.02
N LEU A 174 -23.38 24.55 -18.22
CA LEU A 174 -22.97 25.30 -19.40
C LEU A 174 -22.70 26.78 -19.06
N ARG A 175 -21.50 27.25 -19.40
CA ARG A 175 -21.08 28.65 -19.24
C ARG A 175 -20.45 29.13 -20.54
N HIS A 176 -20.75 30.37 -20.93
CA HIS A 176 -20.12 30.97 -22.09
C HIS A 176 -18.65 31.24 -21.81
N TYR A 177 -17.81 31.00 -22.83
CA TYR A 177 -16.40 31.31 -22.74
C TYR A 177 -16.19 32.83 -22.81
N THR A 178 -15.54 33.40 -21.79
CA THR A 178 -15.07 34.79 -21.81
C THR A 178 -13.60 34.83 -22.23
N PRO A 179 -13.24 35.58 -23.30
CA PRO A 179 -11.86 35.82 -23.69
C PRO A 179 -11.02 36.31 -22.50
N VAL A 180 -9.77 35.87 -22.40
CA VAL A 180 -8.90 36.15 -21.24
C VAL A 180 -8.85 37.64 -20.90
N ARG A 181 -8.76 38.51 -21.92
CA ARG A 181 -8.73 39.98 -21.79
C ARG A 181 -10.02 40.63 -21.26
N GLU A 182 -11.14 39.92 -21.35
CA GLU A 182 -12.48 40.38 -20.93
C GLU A 182 -12.90 39.78 -19.59
N ARG A 183 -12.04 38.94 -18.98
CA ARG A 183 -12.28 38.39 -17.65
C ARG A 183 -12.00 39.49 -16.63
N VAL A 184 -13.02 39.88 -15.88
CA VAL A 184 -12.86 40.77 -14.73
C VAL A 184 -12.13 40.00 -13.63
N ALA A 185 -11.13 40.63 -12.98
CA ALA A 185 -10.51 40.06 -11.79
C ALA A 185 -11.59 39.85 -10.73
N SER A 186 -11.87 38.59 -10.42
CA SER A 186 -12.81 38.22 -9.38
C SER A 186 -12.20 38.56 -8.01
N ASN A 187 -12.85 39.43 -7.23
CA ASN A 187 -12.54 39.62 -5.81
C ASN A 187 -12.98 38.42 -4.95
N GLN A 188 -13.69 37.44 -5.51
CA GLN A 188 -13.74 36.08 -4.98
C GLN A 188 -12.46 35.37 -5.47
N GLY A 189 -11.34 35.78 -4.90
CA GLY A 189 -10.05 35.17 -5.17
C GLY A 189 -10.12 33.70 -4.74
N GLU A 190 -9.64 32.83 -5.63
CA GLU A 190 -8.98 31.57 -5.28
C GLU A 190 -9.56 30.71 -4.14
N GLU A 191 -10.86 30.73 -3.89
CA GLU A 191 -11.48 29.63 -3.15
C GLU A 191 -11.47 28.43 -4.10
N LEU A 192 -10.38 27.66 -4.05
CA LEU A 192 -10.35 26.29 -4.55
C LEU A 192 -11.62 25.65 -4.00
N GLY A 193 -12.59 25.38 -4.90
CA GLY A 193 -13.85 24.78 -4.50
C GLY A 193 -13.53 23.61 -3.58
N GLN A 194 -14.17 23.54 -2.41
CA GLN A 194 -13.88 22.49 -1.43
C GLN A 194 -14.24 21.14 -2.05
N ILE A 195 -13.29 20.53 -2.77
CA ILE A 195 -13.41 19.16 -3.22
C ILE A 195 -13.45 18.38 -1.92
N ALA A 196 -14.61 17.77 -1.64
CA ALA A 196 -14.79 16.94 -0.47
C ALA A 196 -13.59 16.00 -0.39
N THR A 197 -12.79 16.15 0.67
CA THR A 197 -11.57 15.37 0.83
C THR A 197 -11.95 13.91 0.73
N SER A 198 -11.47 13.25 -0.33
CA SER A 198 -11.80 11.84 -0.52
C SER A 198 -11.40 11.06 0.72
N ASN A 199 -12.09 9.95 1.00
CA ASN A 199 -11.73 9.09 2.13
C ASN A 199 -10.26 8.61 2.06
N ALA A 200 -9.65 8.61 0.87
CA ALA A 200 -8.22 8.38 0.68
C ALA A 200 -7.37 9.58 1.14
N THR A 201 -7.76 10.81 0.77
CA THR A 201 -7.08 12.05 1.17
C THR A 201 -7.14 12.28 2.68
N ARG A 202 -8.30 12.02 3.31
CA ARG A 202 -8.45 12.11 4.78
C ARG A 202 -7.52 11.13 5.51
N ARG A 203 -7.42 9.89 5.02
CA ARG A 203 -6.50 8.87 5.57
C ARG A 203 -5.02 9.21 5.36
N ARG A 204 -4.68 9.98 4.32
CA ARG A 204 -3.33 10.48 4.08
C ARG A 204 -2.97 11.56 5.09
N ARG A 205 -3.82 12.60 5.21
CA ARG A 205 -3.60 13.74 6.12
C ARG A 205 -3.55 13.34 7.60
N ALA A 206 -4.35 12.37 8.02
CA ALA A 206 -4.34 11.86 9.38
C ALA A 206 -3.00 11.21 9.82
N GLY A 207 -2.10 10.89 8.87
CA GLY A 207 -0.78 10.35 9.17
C GLY A 207 0.38 11.33 8.95
N SER A 208 0.10 12.59 8.64
CA SER A 208 1.11 13.61 8.31
C SER A 208 0.96 14.88 9.16
N SER A 209 0.22 14.80 10.27
CA SER A 209 0.09 15.86 11.28
C SER A 209 0.75 15.43 12.59
N LEU A 210 2.02 15.02 12.50
CA LEU A 210 2.98 14.88 13.59
C LEU A 210 4.33 15.38 13.07
#